data_AF-A0A519QIX4-F1
#
_entry.id   AF-A0A519QIX4-F1
#
_cell.length_a   1.000
_cell.length_b   1.000
_cell.length_c   1.000
_cell.angle_alpha   90.00
_cell.angle_beta   90.00
_cell.angle_gamma   90.00
#
_symmetry.space_group_name_H-M   'P 1'
#
loop_
_entity.id
_entity.type
_entity.pdbx_description
1 polymer ?
#
loop_
_entity_poly.entity_id
_entity_poly.type
_entity_poly.pdbx_seq_one_letter_code
_entity_poly.pdbx_strand_id
1 'polypeptide(L)'
;MRIAMIGSGYVGLVSGACFSDFGHDVVCVDKDESKIAALNAGEIPIFEPGLDHLVASNVKAKRLSFTADLAAAVREADAVFIAVGTPSRRGDGYADLSYAYGAAQEIAEALDGFTVIVNKSTVPVGTGDEVERIIRETNPKAEFAVISNPEFLREGAAIADFKHPDRIVIGGEDERGLEVMREIYRPLFLGGKSPLVEMSRRGAELTKYAGNAFLATKITFINEIADLCEKVGADVREIARGIGLDNRIGSKFLNAGPGYGGSCFPKDTIALLKTAQDFEAPQRIVEAVVAVNDNRKRAMGRKVIAAAGGDVRGKRVAILGLTFKPNTDDMRDSPSIAIIRALQDAGATIAACDPEGVDQARKMLDDVTFTDDPWEAIEGAAAAVIVTEWDAYRALDLRRMRERLAQPVLVDLRNIYDRGTAEAAGLVYHAIGR
;
A
#
# COMPACT_ATOMS: atom_id res chain seq x y z
N MET A 1 -6.57 -7.09 27.48
CA MET A 1 -6.74 -5.64 27.35
C MET A 1 -7.87 -5.37 26.38
N ARG A 2 -8.62 -4.31 26.61
CA ARG A 2 -9.71 -3.81 25.78
C ARG A 2 -9.16 -2.76 24.83
N ILE A 3 -9.36 -2.96 23.53
CA ILE A 3 -8.83 -2.12 22.47
C ILE A 3 -9.99 -1.59 21.63
N ALA A 4 -10.10 -0.27 21.50
CA ALA A 4 -10.94 0.35 20.49
C ALA A 4 -10.09 0.68 19.26
N MET A 5 -10.54 0.30 18.06
CA MET A 5 -9.86 0.54 16.79
C MET A 5 -10.72 1.47 15.94
N ILE A 6 -10.38 2.75 15.89
CA ILE A 6 -11.12 3.79 15.18
C ILE A 6 -10.67 3.83 13.71
N GLY A 7 -11.58 3.45 12.82
CA GLY A 7 -11.34 3.22 11.40
C GLY A 7 -11.25 1.72 11.10
N SER A 8 -12.09 1.25 10.19
CA SER A 8 -12.11 -0.15 9.71
C SER A 8 -11.70 -0.28 8.24
N GLY A 9 -10.84 0.63 7.78
CA GLY A 9 -10.11 0.45 6.53
C GLY A 9 -9.00 -0.61 6.66
N TYR A 10 -8.15 -0.70 5.64
CA TYR A 10 -7.11 -1.74 5.56
C TYR A 10 -6.27 -1.91 6.83
N VAL A 11 -5.68 -0.81 7.32
CA VAL A 11 -4.84 -0.82 8.52
C VAL A 11 -5.63 -1.19 9.77
N GLY A 12 -6.78 -0.55 9.99
CA GLY A 12 -7.58 -0.73 11.19
C GLY A 12 -8.19 -2.13 11.29
N LEU A 13 -8.79 -2.63 10.21
CA LEU A 13 -9.42 -3.96 10.19
C LEU A 13 -8.40 -5.08 10.39
N VAL A 14 -7.27 -5.06 9.68
CA VAL A 14 -6.21 -6.06 9.84
C VAL A 14 -5.60 -6.01 11.24
N SER A 15 -5.29 -4.81 11.75
CA SER A 15 -4.71 -4.64 13.09
C SER A 15 -5.68 -5.13 14.16
N GLY A 16 -6.95 -4.72 14.08
CA GLY A 16 -7.98 -5.12 15.04
C GLY A 16 -8.21 -6.62 15.05
N ALA A 17 -8.32 -7.24 13.87
CA ALA A 17 -8.45 -8.69 13.75
C ALA A 17 -7.24 -9.43 14.32
N CYS A 18 -6.01 -8.97 14.03
CA CYS A 18 -4.81 -9.60 14.56
C CYS A 18 -4.64 -9.41 16.09
N PHE A 19 -4.98 -8.23 16.63
CA PHE A 19 -5.00 -8.03 18.09
C PHE A 19 -6.02 -8.94 18.77
N SER A 20 -7.21 -9.11 18.18
CA SER A 20 -8.21 -10.03 18.73
C SER A 20 -7.72 -11.48 18.72
N ASP A 21 -6.93 -11.85 17.72
CA ASP A 21 -6.31 -13.18 17.60
C ASP A 21 -5.20 -13.41 18.63
N PHE A 22 -4.56 -12.35 19.11
CA PHE A 22 -3.62 -12.39 20.24
C PHE A 22 -4.30 -12.49 21.60
N GLY A 23 -5.64 -12.47 21.64
CA GLY A 23 -6.43 -12.62 22.85
C GLY A 23 -6.89 -11.31 23.49
N HIS A 24 -6.73 -10.18 22.81
CA HIS A 24 -7.32 -8.91 23.25
C HIS A 24 -8.82 -8.85 22.92
N ASP A 25 -9.58 -8.09 23.69
CA ASP A 25 -10.97 -7.78 23.37
C ASP A 25 -10.98 -6.51 22.51
N VAL A 26 -11.39 -6.63 21.25
CA VAL A 26 -11.28 -5.56 20.25
C VAL A 26 -12.64 -5.13 19.74
N VAL A 27 -12.86 -3.82 19.70
CA VAL A 27 -14.02 -3.20 19.05
C VAL A 27 -13.52 -2.32 17.90
N CYS A 28 -13.84 -2.71 16.66
CA CYS A 28 -13.59 -1.90 15.48
C CYS A 28 -14.74 -0.91 15.26
N VAL A 29 -14.42 0.37 15.12
CA VAL A 29 -15.38 1.47 15.00
C VAL A 29 -15.24 2.13 13.63
N ASP A 30 -16.35 2.40 12.96
CA ASP A 30 -16.36 3.17 11.72
C ASP A 30 -17.67 3.96 11.60
N LYS A 31 -17.59 5.17 11.04
CA LYS A 31 -18.78 6.00 10.81
C LYS A 31 -19.61 5.52 9.61
N ASP A 32 -19.01 4.72 8.74
CA ASP A 32 -19.72 4.12 7.62
C ASP A 32 -20.58 2.95 8.11
N GLU A 33 -21.86 3.24 8.36
CA GLU A 33 -22.83 2.24 8.82
C GLU A 33 -22.98 1.07 7.84
N SER A 34 -22.83 1.30 6.53
CA SER A 34 -22.93 0.24 5.54
C SER A 34 -21.78 -0.76 5.66
N LYS A 35 -20.58 -0.25 5.94
CA LYS A 35 -19.38 -1.06 6.20
C LYS A 35 -19.50 -1.84 7.51
N ILE A 36 -20.01 -1.23 8.57
CA ILE A 36 -20.27 -1.91 9.84
C ILE A 36 -21.33 -3.00 9.68
N ALA A 37 -22.39 -2.75 8.90
CA ALA A 37 -23.41 -3.75 8.60
C ALA A 37 -22.83 -4.94 7.83
N ALA A 38 -22.01 -4.68 6.80
CA ALA A 38 -21.30 -5.72 6.04
C ALA A 38 -20.39 -6.57 6.93
N LEU A 39 -19.55 -5.93 7.77
CA LEU A 39 -18.66 -6.63 8.69
C LEU A 39 -19.41 -7.49 9.70
N ASN A 40 -20.54 -7.00 10.23
CA ASN A 40 -21.39 -7.78 11.12
C ASN A 40 -22.11 -8.94 10.41
N ALA A 41 -22.34 -8.84 9.10
CA ALA A 41 -22.83 -9.94 8.27
C ALA A 41 -21.73 -10.94 7.86
N GLY A 42 -20.47 -10.67 8.20
CA GLY A 42 -19.31 -11.49 7.82
C GLY A 42 -18.75 -11.18 6.43
N GLU A 43 -19.16 -10.06 5.83
CA GLU A 43 -18.68 -9.58 4.54
C GLU A 43 -17.49 -8.64 4.75
N ILE A 44 -16.35 -8.95 4.12
CA ILE A 44 -15.12 -8.16 4.27
C ILE A 44 -15.01 -7.12 3.14
N PRO A 45 -14.91 -5.82 3.46
CA PRO A 45 -14.98 -4.74 2.46
C PRO A 45 -13.67 -4.49 1.70
N ILE A 46 -12.65 -5.32 1.90
CA ILE A 46 -11.31 -5.23 1.30
C ILE A 46 -10.79 -6.62 0.96
N PHE A 47 -9.87 -6.72 0.00
CA PHE A 47 -9.17 -7.97 -0.28
C PHE A 47 -7.84 -8.06 0.49
N GLU A 48 -7.75 -9.02 1.41
CA GLU A 48 -6.50 -9.42 2.08
C GLU A 48 -6.54 -10.93 2.35
N PRO A 49 -5.58 -11.71 1.85
CA PRO A 49 -5.61 -13.17 1.98
C PRO A 49 -5.73 -13.66 3.43
N GLY A 50 -6.81 -14.39 3.73
CA GLY A 50 -7.09 -14.99 5.04
C GLY A 50 -7.74 -14.07 6.08
N LEU A 51 -8.06 -12.82 5.72
CA LEU A 51 -8.70 -11.87 6.63
C LEU A 51 -10.14 -12.26 6.97
N ASP A 52 -10.88 -12.80 6.01
CA ASP A 52 -12.23 -13.36 6.17
C ASP A 52 -12.28 -14.42 7.27
N HIS A 53 -11.38 -15.40 7.22
CA HIS A 53 -11.29 -16.45 8.21
C HIS A 53 -10.85 -15.91 9.58
N LEU A 54 -9.89 -14.97 9.60
CA LEU A 54 -9.38 -14.37 10.83
C LEU A 54 -10.45 -13.55 11.57
N VAL A 55 -11.26 -12.79 10.83
CA VAL A 55 -12.40 -12.03 11.38
C VAL A 55 -13.46 -12.99 11.89
N ALA A 56 -13.89 -13.96 11.07
CA ALA A 56 -14.94 -14.90 11.45
C ALA A 56 -14.59 -15.70 12.71
N SER A 57 -13.34 -16.14 12.85
CA SER A 57 -12.89 -16.92 14.01
C SER A 57 -12.92 -16.09 15.31
N ASN A 58 -12.52 -14.82 15.25
CA ASN A 58 -12.45 -13.96 16.43
C ASN A 58 -13.80 -13.34 16.81
N VAL A 59 -14.69 -13.11 15.85
CA VAL A 59 -16.10 -12.78 16.11
C VAL A 59 -16.78 -13.95 16.82
N LYS A 60 -16.60 -15.18 16.32
CA LYS A 60 -17.13 -16.40 16.97
C LYS A 60 -16.58 -16.58 18.39
N ALA A 61 -15.32 -16.22 18.61
CA ALA A 61 -14.68 -16.26 19.92
C ALA A 61 -15.05 -15.08 20.84
N LYS A 62 -15.88 -14.14 20.37
CA LYS A 62 -16.34 -12.93 21.09
C LYS A 62 -15.20 -11.99 21.52
N ARG A 63 -14.10 -12.00 20.78
CA ARG A 63 -12.96 -11.08 20.98
C ARG A 63 -12.90 -9.98 19.94
N LEU A 64 -13.70 -10.04 18.88
CA LEU A 64 -13.82 -9.02 17.86
C LEU A 64 -15.29 -8.63 17.67
N SER A 65 -15.56 -7.34 17.64
CA SER A 65 -16.89 -6.79 17.36
C SER A 65 -16.79 -5.49 16.56
N PHE A 66 -17.90 -5.10 15.93
CA PHE A 66 -17.97 -3.93 15.05
C PHE A 66 -19.13 -3.02 15.47
N THR A 67 -18.90 -1.71 15.52
CA THR A 67 -19.95 -0.74 15.90
C THR A 67 -19.74 0.61 15.20
N ALA A 68 -20.80 1.39 15.08
CA ALA A 68 -20.73 2.82 14.74
C ALA A 68 -20.68 3.72 15.99
N ASP A 69 -20.97 3.16 17.18
CA ASP A 69 -20.93 3.89 18.45
C ASP A 69 -19.50 3.97 19.02
N LEU A 70 -18.82 5.07 18.71
CA LEU A 70 -17.48 5.36 19.22
C LEU A 70 -17.46 5.52 20.74
N ALA A 71 -18.46 6.20 21.31
CA ALA A 71 -18.45 6.54 22.73
C ALA A 71 -18.54 5.30 23.62
N ALA A 72 -19.35 4.31 23.22
CA ALA A 72 -19.42 3.03 23.92
C ALA A 72 -18.09 2.26 23.85
N ALA A 73 -17.42 2.25 22.70
CA ALA A 73 -16.14 1.56 22.55
C ALA A 73 -15.01 2.23 23.34
N VAL A 74 -14.99 3.56 23.42
CA VAL A 74 -13.93 4.33 24.10
C VAL A 74 -14.02 4.25 25.62
N ARG A 75 -15.23 4.35 26.21
CA ARG A 75 -15.42 4.36 27.68
C ARG A 75 -14.83 3.16 28.41
N GLU A 76 -14.71 2.02 27.73
CA GLU A 76 -14.25 0.77 28.31
C GLU A 76 -12.84 0.36 27.86
N ALA A 77 -12.17 1.18 27.05
CA ALA A 77 -10.91 0.82 26.41
C ALA A 77 -9.69 1.12 27.29
N ASP A 78 -8.75 0.18 27.35
CA ASP A 78 -7.40 0.45 27.90
C ASP A 78 -6.57 1.25 26.89
N ALA A 79 -6.78 1.00 25.59
CA ALA A 79 -6.14 1.70 24.49
C ALA A 79 -7.09 1.95 23.32
N VAL A 80 -7.00 3.13 22.73
CA VAL A 80 -7.78 3.57 21.56
C VAL A 80 -6.84 3.87 20.41
N PHE A 81 -6.89 3.07 19.35
CA PHE A 81 -6.10 3.24 18.15
C PHE A 81 -6.84 4.11 17.13
N ILE A 82 -6.19 5.17 16.66
CA ILE A 82 -6.64 5.98 15.53
C ILE A 82 -5.99 5.41 14.27
N ALA A 83 -6.79 4.73 13.45
CA ALA A 83 -6.40 4.06 12.21
C ALA A 83 -7.23 4.53 11.00
N VAL A 84 -7.70 5.79 11.06
CA VAL A 84 -8.44 6.45 9.98
C VAL A 84 -7.51 6.82 8.81
N GLY A 85 -8.10 7.01 7.63
CA GLY A 85 -7.34 7.42 6.44
C GLY A 85 -6.76 8.83 6.56
N THR A 86 -5.55 9.01 6.03
CA THR A 86 -4.88 10.30 5.86
C THR A 86 -4.59 10.55 4.37
N PRO A 87 -5.63 10.75 3.55
CA PRO A 87 -5.45 10.96 2.12
C PRO A 87 -4.68 12.27 1.85
N SER A 88 -4.12 12.42 0.67
CA SER A 88 -3.58 13.72 0.25
C SER A 88 -4.72 14.73 0.11
N ARG A 89 -4.55 15.90 0.71
CA ARG A 89 -5.43 17.06 0.53
C ARG A 89 -5.39 17.51 -0.92
N ARG A 90 -6.56 17.75 -1.50
CA ARG A 90 -6.70 18.20 -2.89
C ARG A 90 -6.02 19.57 -3.05
N GLY A 91 -5.08 19.65 -4.00
CA GLY A 91 -4.48 20.91 -4.47
C GLY A 91 -3.05 21.17 -3.99
N ASP A 92 -2.69 20.81 -2.75
CA ASP A 92 -1.40 21.20 -2.16
C ASP A 92 -0.52 20.03 -1.69
N GLY A 93 -1.04 18.80 -1.67
CA GLY A 93 -0.28 17.58 -1.39
C GLY A 93 -0.01 17.31 0.10
N TYR A 94 -0.54 18.14 1.01
CA TYR A 94 -0.47 17.86 2.44
C TYR A 94 -1.29 16.62 2.81
N ALA A 95 -0.99 15.99 3.94
CA ALA A 95 -1.89 14.99 4.50
C ALA A 95 -3.16 15.67 5.03
N ASP A 96 -4.33 15.13 4.69
CA ASP A 96 -5.59 15.54 5.30
C ASP A 96 -5.74 14.87 6.67
N LEU A 97 -5.67 15.69 7.72
CA LEU A 97 -5.72 15.27 9.13
C LEU A 97 -7.10 15.48 9.75
N SER A 98 -8.09 15.97 8.99
CA SER A 98 -9.44 16.24 9.48
C SER A 98 -10.08 15.01 10.14
N TYR A 99 -9.90 13.82 9.57
CA TYR A 99 -10.41 12.57 10.14
C TYR A 99 -9.73 12.20 11.46
N ALA A 100 -8.40 12.37 11.56
CA ALA A 100 -7.65 12.03 12.77
C ALA A 100 -7.98 13.01 13.91
N TYR A 101 -8.07 14.30 13.61
CA TYR A 101 -8.45 15.33 14.57
C TYR A 101 -9.91 15.23 15.00
N GLY A 102 -10.82 14.92 14.08
CA GLY A 102 -12.22 14.62 14.43
C GLY A 102 -12.33 13.41 15.35
N ALA A 103 -11.60 12.33 15.05
CA ALA A 103 -11.55 11.16 15.94
C ALA A 103 -10.98 11.52 17.32
N ALA A 104 -9.90 12.31 17.39
CA ALA A 104 -9.33 12.75 18.67
C ALA A 104 -10.33 13.56 19.52
N GLN A 105 -11.11 14.44 18.89
CA GLN A 105 -12.16 15.20 19.58
C GLN A 105 -13.27 14.27 20.14
N GLU A 106 -13.80 13.37 19.31
CA GLU A 106 -14.85 12.42 19.74
C GLU A 106 -14.36 11.45 20.82
N ILE A 107 -13.11 11.01 20.74
CA ILE A 107 -12.47 10.23 21.81
C ILE A 107 -12.47 11.04 23.10
N ALA A 108 -12.01 12.30 23.07
CA ALA A 108 -11.93 13.15 24.26
C ALA A 108 -13.27 13.34 24.97
N GLU A 109 -14.37 13.49 24.21
CA GLU A 109 -15.74 13.59 24.72
C GLU A 109 -16.21 12.30 25.42
N ALA A 110 -15.67 11.15 25.05
CA ALA A 110 -16.04 9.84 25.55
C ALA A 110 -15.09 9.24 26.60
N LEU A 111 -13.91 9.85 26.83
CA LEU A 111 -12.91 9.35 27.77
C LEU A 111 -13.47 9.24 29.20
N ASP A 112 -13.28 8.07 29.79
CA ASP A 112 -13.55 7.78 31.20
C ASP A 112 -12.41 6.95 31.78
N GLY A 113 -11.68 7.50 32.76
CA GLY A 113 -10.46 6.90 33.31
C GLY A 113 -9.21 7.06 32.42
N PHE A 114 -8.09 6.51 32.87
CA PHE A 114 -6.82 6.59 32.14
C PHE A 114 -6.85 5.72 30.88
N THR A 115 -6.62 6.34 29.72
CA THR A 115 -6.65 5.66 28.41
C THR A 115 -5.41 5.98 27.58
N VAL A 116 -4.86 4.99 26.87
CA VAL A 116 -3.75 5.21 25.93
C VAL A 116 -4.27 5.44 24.52
N ILE A 117 -3.95 6.58 23.94
CA ILE A 117 -4.43 7.00 22.61
C ILE A 117 -3.29 6.80 21.63
N VAL A 118 -3.52 5.94 20.64
CA VAL A 118 -2.46 5.43 19.76
C VAL A 118 -2.69 5.88 18.33
N ASN A 119 -1.86 6.80 17.86
CA ASN A 119 -1.83 7.21 16.46
C ASN A 119 -1.17 6.12 15.63
N LYS A 120 -1.99 5.30 14.95
CA LYS A 120 -1.54 4.26 14.01
C LYS A 120 -1.62 4.71 12.55
N SER A 121 -2.51 5.65 12.24
CA SER A 121 -2.55 6.35 10.95
C SER A 121 -1.17 6.93 10.60
N THR A 122 -0.80 6.91 9.32
CA THR A 122 0.42 7.58 8.88
C THR A 122 0.17 9.09 8.87
N VAL A 123 0.76 9.80 9.83
CA VAL A 123 0.52 11.23 10.10
C VAL A 123 1.84 12.00 10.15
N PRO A 124 1.91 13.23 9.59
CA PRO A 124 3.11 14.06 9.64
C PRO A 124 3.62 14.30 11.05
N VAL A 125 4.91 14.59 11.17
CA VAL A 125 5.55 14.87 12.46
C VAL A 125 4.86 16.04 13.18
N GLY A 126 4.59 15.87 14.47
CA GLY A 126 3.87 16.84 15.31
C GLY A 126 2.36 16.60 15.41
N THR A 127 1.80 15.65 14.65
CA THR A 127 0.37 15.33 14.73
C THR A 127 -0.01 14.79 16.10
N GLY A 128 0.85 13.99 16.74
CA GLY A 128 0.62 13.50 18.11
C GLY A 128 0.54 14.62 19.15
N ASP A 129 1.29 15.71 18.95
CA ASP A 129 1.23 16.89 19.82
C ASP A 129 -0.10 17.62 19.65
N GLU A 130 -0.60 17.70 18.42
CA GLU A 130 -1.89 18.31 18.11
C GLU A 130 -3.06 17.47 18.61
N VAL A 131 -2.98 16.14 18.48
CA VAL A 131 -3.95 15.22 19.09
C VAL A 131 -3.99 15.42 20.61
N GLU A 132 -2.83 15.48 21.27
CA GLU A 132 -2.77 15.76 22.71
C GLU A 132 -3.41 17.11 23.05
N ARG A 133 -3.13 18.16 22.28
CA ARG A 133 -3.74 19.49 22.47
C ARG A 133 -5.27 19.43 22.36
N ILE A 134 -5.80 18.83 21.30
CA ILE A 134 -7.25 18.69 21.07
C ILE A 134 -7.94 17.99 22.24
N ILE A 135 -7.36 16.90 22.73
CA ILE A 135 -7.95 16.13 23.84
C ILE A 135 -7.93 16.95 25.14
N ARG A 136 -6.81 17.64 25.45
CA ARG A 136 -6.74 18.49 26.66
C ARG A 136 -7.73 19.64 26.63
N GLU A 137 -7.96 20.24 25.47
CA GLU A 137 -8.92 21.35 25.31
C GLU A 137 -10.36 20.87 25.41
N THR A 138 -10.67 19.72 24.81
CA THR A 138 -12.02 19.15 24.79
C THR A 138 -12.41 18.55 26.14
N ASN A 139 -11.49 17.87 26.81
CA ASN A 139 -11.69 17.28 28.12
C ASN A 139 -10.50 17.55 29.05
N PRO A 140 -10.49 18.70 29.76
CA PRO A 140 -9.39 19.09 30.65
C PRO A 140 -9.15 18.16 31.85
N LYS A 141 -10.11 17.28 32.15
CA LYS A 141 -10.04 16.31 33.25
C LYS A 141 -9.58 14.92 32.78
N ALA A 142 -9.44 14.70 31.48
CA ALA A 142 -9.03 13.42 30.94
C ALA A 142 -7.63 13.04 31.43
N GLU A 143 -7.48 11.80 31.88
CA GLU A 143 -6.18 11.18 32.11
C GLU A 143 -5.85 10.32 30.90
N PHE A 144 -4.74 10.60 30.23
CA PHE A 144 -4.37 9.86 29.02
C PHE A 144 -2.89 10.00 28.70
N ALA A 145 -2.42 9.15 27.79
CA ALA A 145 -1.13 9.27 27.12
C ALA A 145 -1.34 9.18 25.60
N VAL A 146 -0.60 9.97 24.82
CA VAL A 146 -0.62 9.89 23.35
C VAL A 146 0.65 9.22 22.85
N ILE A 147 0.48 8.13 22.13
CA ILE A 147 1.53 7.30 21.55
C ILE A 147 1.45 7.33 20.03
N SER A 148 2.60 7.40 19.37
CA SER A 148 2.73 7.11 17.93
C SER A 148 3.14 5.65 17.74
N ASN A 149 2.34 4.89 17.00
CA ASN A 149 2.64 3.49 16.65
C ASN A 149 2.36 3.27 15.15
N PRO A 150 3.26 3.75 14.28
CA PRO A 150 3.06 3.66 12.85
C PRO A 150 3.00 2.20 12.38
N GLU A 151 2.20 1.97 11.35
CA GLU A 151 2.04 0.65 10.75
C GLU A 151 3.00 0.44 9.55
N PHE A 152 3.51 -0.77 9.37
CA PHE A 152 4.46 -1.13 8.30
C PHE A 152 4.03 -2.31 7.42
N LEU A 153 2.82 -2.82 7.60
CA LEU A 153 2.25 -3.85 6.73
C LEU A 153 2.26 -3.47 5.26
N ARG A 154 2.34 -4.48 4.41
CA ARG A 154 2.14 -4.38 2.97
C ARG A 154 0.78 -4.99 2.63
N GLU A 155 -0.03 -4.30 1.84
CA GLU A 155 -1.29 -4.87 1.36
C GLU A 155 -1.05 -6.19 0.60
N GLY A 156 -1.87 -7.22 0.77
CA GLY A 156 -1.68 -8.56 0.19
C GLY A 156 -0.73 -9.47 0.96
N ALA A 157 -0.18 -9.00 2.08
CA ALA A 157 0.65 -9.76 3.02
C ALA A 157 0.55 -9.22 4.45
N ALA A 158 -0.50 -8.46 4.75
CA ALA A 158 -0.63 -7.65 5.93
C ALA A 158 -0.80 -8.48 7.21
N ILE A 159 -1.54 -9.59 7.15
CA ILE A 159 -1.65 -10.50 8.30
C ILE A 159 -0.29 -11.08 8.67
N ALA A 160 0.49 -11.52 7.66
CA ALA A 160 1.82 -12.07 7.88
C ALA A 160 2.79 -11.01 8.41
N ASP A 161 2.78 -9.81 7.82
CA ASP A 161 3.61 -8.68 8.26
C ASP A 161 3.27 -8.23 9.68
N PHE A 162 1.98 -8.27 10.08
CA PHE A 162 1.56 -7.91 11.43
C PHE A 162 1.91 -8.98 12.46
N LYS A 163 1.75 -10.28 12.12
CA LYS A 163 2.07 -11.40 13.03
C LYS A 163 3.56 -11.69 13.14
N HIS A 164 4.34 -11.31 12.13
CA HIS A 164 5.79 -11.51 12.08
C HIS A 164 6.50 -10.23 11.63
N PRO A 165 6.39 -9.14 12.40
CA PRO A 165 6.93 -7.86 11.98
C PRO A 165 8.46 -7.87 12.08
N ASP A 166 9.14 -7.21 11.13
CA ASP A 166 10.58 -6.99 11.22
C ASP A 166 10.96 -6.18 12.49
N ARG A 167 10.02 -5.32 12.96
CA ARG A 167 10.10 -4.49 14.16
C ARG A 167 8.74 -3.86 14.45
N ILE A 168 8.53 -3.42 15.69
CA ILE A 168 7.39 -2.62 16.12
C ILE A 168 7.93 -1.29 16.64
N VAL A 169 7.45 -0.16 16.13
CA VAL A 169 7.89 1.18 16.57
C VAL A 169 6.85 1.77 17.52
N ILE A 170 7.30 2.26 18.66
CA ILE A 170 6.46 2.96 19.64
C ILE A 170 7.15 4.27 19.99
N GLY A 171 6.42 5.38 19.87
CA GLY A 171 6.91 6.71 20.21
C GLY A 171 6.05 7.36 21.27
N GLY A 172 6.64 7.79 22.38
CA GLY A 172 5.92 8.49 23.44
C GLY A 172 6.82 8.85 24.62
N GLU A 173 6.34 9.76 25.45
CA GLU A 173 7.09 10.30 26.60
C GLU A 173 6.51 9.85 27.96
N ASP A 174 5.25 9.37 28.01
CA ASP A 174 4.61 8.87 29.24
C ASP A 174 4.84 7.36 29.41
N GLU A 175 5.58 6.99 30.45
CA GLU A 175 5.92 5.60 30.78
C GLU A 175 4.68 4.71 30.99
N ARG A 176 3.57 5.26 31.51
CA ARG A 176 2.32 4.49 31.67
C ARG A 176 1.75 4.08 30.32
N GLY A 177 1.86 4.96 29.33
CA GLY A 177 1.47 4.67 27.95
C GLY A 177 2.38 3.63 27.30
N LEU A 178 3.69 3.74 27.50
CA LEU A 178 4.67 2.78 26.98
C LEU A 178 4.45 1.38 27.57
N GLU A 179 4.18 1.27 28.88
CA GLU A 179 3.91 -0.01 29.55
C GLU A 179 2.67 -0.71 28.97
N VAL A 180 1.58 0.02 28.74
CA VAL A 180 0.38 -0.52 28.07
C VAL A 180 0.72 -1.06 26.68
N MET A 181 1.53 -0.33 25.92
CA MET A 181 1.93 -0.76 24.58
C MET A 181 2.85 -1.99 24.59
N ARG A 182 3.73 -2.13 25.60
CA ARG A 182 4.52 -3.36 25.82
C ARG A 182 3.61 -4.55 26.08
N GLU A 183 2.59 -4.40 26.92
CA GLU A 183 1.64 -5.48 27.22
C GLU A 183 0.76 -5.85 26.02
N ILE A 184 0.30 -4.86 25.24
CA ILE A 184 -0.44 -5.10 23.98
C ILE A 184 0.39 -5.94 23.00
N TYR A 185 1.68 -5.62 22.84
CA TYR A 185 2.52 -6.32 21.87
C TYR A 185 3.26 -7.54 22.44
N ARG A 186 3.19 -7.78 23.75
CA ARG A 186 3.84 -8.91 24.45
C ARG A 186 3.70 -10.26 23.73
N PRO A 187 2.54 -10.64 23.16
CA PRO A 187 2.38 -11.92 22.46
C PRO A 187 3.32 -12.13 21.26
N LEU A 188 3.81 -11.05 20.64
CA LEU A 188 4.72 -11.11 19.48
C LEU A 188 6.18 -11.37 19.85
N PHE A 189 6.56 -11.22 21.12
CA PHE A 189 7.96 -11.28 21.57
C PHE A 189 8.50 -12.68 21.82
N LEU A 190 7.71 -13.73 21.60
CA LEU A 190 8.14 -15.11 21.80
C LEU A 190 9.32 -15.47 20.86
N GLY A 191 10.53 -15.48 21.43
CA GLY A 191 11.77 -15.84 20.72
C GLY A 191 12.60 -14.68 20.18
N GLY A 192 12.30 -13.42 20.55
CA GLY A 192 13.17 -12.26 20.28
C GLY A 192 13.31 -11.86 18.81
N LYS A 193 12.44 -12.34 17.93
CA LYS A 193 12.54 -12.13 16.47
C LYS A 193 12.04 -10.76 16.00
N SER A 194 11.19 -10.11 16.76
CA SER A 194 10.53 -8.85 16.39
C SER A 194 10.77 -7.79 17.47
N PRO A 195 11.83 -6.97 17.36
CA PRO A 195 12.17 -5.99 18.39
C PRO A 195 11.12 -4.89 18.52
N LEU A 196 10.86 -4.47 19.76
CA LEU A 196 10.15 -3.25 20.11
C LEU A 196 11.17 -2.11 20.08
N VAL A 197 10.92 -1.09 19.28
CA VAL A 197 11.80 0.09 19.17
C VAL A 197 11.06 1.27 19.78
N GLU A 198 11.39 1.58 21.03
CA GLU A 198 10.89 2.73 21.76
C GLU A 198 11.72 3.98 21.41
N MET A 199 11.05 5.11 21.17
CA MET A 199 11.66 6.39 20.82
C MET A 199 10.75 7.56 21.20
N SER A 200 11.13 8.79 20.85
CA SER A 200 10.23 9.95 21.00
C SER A 200 9.03 9.86 20.08
N ARG A 201 7.91 10.50 20.45
CA ARG A 201 6.68 10.51 19.65
C ARG A 201 6.92 11.00 18.22
N ARG A 202 7.59 12.15 18.09
CA ARG A 202 8.00 12.74 16.80
C ARG A 202 8.96 11.85 16.01
N GLY A 203 9.85 11.13 16.70
CA GLY A 203 10.77 10.18 16.08
C GLY A 203 10.03 9.01 15.42
N ALA A 204 9.00 8.48 16.09
CA ALA A 204 8.18 7.40 15.54
C ALA A 204 7.38 7.85 14.31
N GLU A 205 6.76 9.04 14.36
CA GLU A 205 6.06 9.63 13.21
C GLU A 205 6.99 9.77 11.99
N LEU A 206 8.18 10.34 12.19
CA LEU A 206 9.14 10.54 11.11
C LEU A 206 9.71 9.21 10.58
N THR A 207 9.88 8.20 11.43
CA THR A 207 10.38 6.86 11.05
C THR A 207 9.51 6.23 9.96
N LYS A 208 8.18 6.43 10.00
CA LYS A 208 7.27 5.91 8.97
C LYS A 208 7.53 6.54 7.61
N TYR A 209 7.62 7.87 7.56
CA TYR A 209 7.88 8.61 6.33
C TYR A 209 9.28 8.33 5.77
N ALA A 210 10.30 8.34 6.62
CA ALA A 210 11.67 8.04 6.23
C ALA A 210 11.79 6.62 5.65
N GLY A 211 11.14 5.63 6.28
CA GLY A 211 11.11 4.25 5.79
C GLY A 211 10.45 4.13 4.41
N ASN A 212 9.24 4.68 4.26
CA ASN A 212 8.52 4.64 2.98
C ASN A 212 9.26 5.41 1.87
N ALA A 213 9.81 6.58 2.18
CA ALA A 213 10.61 7.37 1.24
C ALA A 213 11.87 6.61 0.80
N PHE A 214 12.57 5.94 1.72
CA PHE A 214 13.76 5.15 1.37
C PHE A 214 13.42 3.94 0.48
N LEU A 215 12.31 3.26 0.72
CA LEU A 215 11.84 2.17 -0.15
C LEU A 215 11.50 2.69 -1.56
N ALA A 216 10.82 3.84 -1.66
CA ALA A 216 10.56 4.51 -2.93
C ALA A 216 11.86 4.91 -3.64
N THR A 217 12.87 5.37 -2.90
CA THR A 217 14.22 5.66 -3.43
C THR A 217 14.86 4.42 -4.02
N LYS A 218 14.84 3.27 -3.32
CA LYS A 218 15.42 2.02 -3.85
C LYS A 218 14.78 1.59 -5.17
N ILE A 219 13.44 1.63 -5.24
CA ILE A 219 12.71 1.29 -6.47
C ILE A 219 13.06 2.25 -7.60
N THR A 220 13.07 3.56 -7.33
CA THR A 220 13.34 4.57 -8.35
C THR A 220 14.78 4.51 -8.84
N PHE A 221 15.73 4.32 -7.92
CA PHE A 221 17.13 4.15 -8.24
C PHE A 221 17.33 2.97 -9.20
N ILE A 222 16.80 1.79 -8.89
CA ILE A 222 16.98 0.63 -9.77
C ILE A 222 16.25 0.80 -11.11
N ASN A 223 15.17 1.57 -11.14
CA ASN A 223 14.46 1.91 -12.37
C ASN A 223 15.29 2.81 -13.31
N GLU A 224 15.98 3.82 -12.79
CA GLU A 224 16.90 4.64 -13.61
C GLU A 224 18.10 3.82 -14.10
N ILE A 225 18.61 2.92 -13.26
CA ILE A 225 19.64 1.96 -13.67
C ILE A 225 19.11 1.04 -14.77
N ALA A 226 17.85 0.60 -14.71
CA ALA A 226 17.23 -0.19 -15.76
C ALA A 226 17.22 0.57 -17.09
N ASP A 227 16.83 1.85 -17.08
CA ASP A 227 16.80 2.67 -18.28
C ASP A 227 18.20 2.83 -18.91
N LEU A 228 19.25 2.95 -18.07
CA LEU A 228 20.64 2.94 -18.53
C LEU A 228 21.05 1.57 -19.09
N CYS A 229 20.66 0.47 -18.45
CA CYS A 229 20.95 -0.90 -18.90
C CYS A 229 20.46 -1.12 -20.35
N GLU A 230 19.27 -0.62 -20.70
CA GLU A 230 18.74 -0.72 -22.07
C GLU A 230 19.60 0.02 -23.11
N LYS A 231 20.33 1.08 -22.72
CA LYS A 231 21.17 1.87 -23.62
C LYS A 231 22.57 1.29 -23.79
N VAL A 232 23.08 0.62 -22.77
CA VAL A 232 24.45 0.09 -22.76
C VAL A 232 24.51 -1.43 -23.03
N GLY A 233 23.37 -2.10 -23.15
CA GLY A 233 23.30 -3.54 -23.37
C GLY A 233 23.62 -4.36 -22.11
N ALA A 234 23.28 -3.84 -20.93
CA ALA A 234 23.42 -4.55 -19.66
C ALA A 234 22.07 -5.13 -19.18
N ASP A 235 22.12 -6.01 -18.17
CA ASP A 235 20.95 -6.67 -17.59
C ASP A 235 20.69 -6.15 -16.16
N VAL A 236 19.57 -5.45 -15.95
CA VAL A 236 19.24 -4.89 -14.63
C VAL A 236 19.07 -5.97 -13.54
N ARG A 237 18.68 -7.21 -13.87
CA ARG A 237 18.57 -8.29 -12.87
C ARG A 237 19.95 -8.73 -12.38
N GLU A 238 20.94 -8.77 -13.28
CA GLU A 238 22.32 -9.07 -12.91
C GLU A 238 22.90 -7.97 -12.03
N ILE A 239 22.64 -6.70 -12.37
CA ILE A 239 23.07 -5.55 -11.57
C ILE A 239 22.39 -5.55 -10.19
N ALA A 240 21.06 -5.74 -10.14
CA ALA A 240 20.30 -5.82 -8.88
C ALA A 240 20.81 -6.95 -7.98
N ARG A 241 21.13 -8.12 -8.55
CA ARG A 241 21.76 -9.22 -7.82
C ARG A 241 23.17 -8.85 -7.35
N GLY A 242 23.99 -8.27 -8.22
CA GLY A 242 25.37 -7.88 -7.92
C GLY A 242 25.47 -6.93 -6.74
N ILE A 243 24.66 -5.86 -6.73
CA ILE A 243 24.64 -4.90 -5.62
C ILE A 243 23.88 -5.45 -4.39
N GLY A 244 22.86 -6.29 -4.61
CA GLY A 244 22.00 -6.81 -3.55
C GLY A 244 22.66 -7.87 -2.66
N LEU A 245 23.79 -8.44 -3.09
CA LEU A 245 24.63 -9.33 -2.28
C LEU A 245 25.44 -8.58 -1.22
N ASP A 246 25.59 -7.25 -1.35
CA ASP A 246 26.15 -6.42 -0.30
C ASP A 246 25.12 -6.22 0.81
N ASN A 247 25.41 -6.71 2.01
CA ASN A 247 24.52 -6.64 3.16
C ASN A 247 24.19 -5.19 3.61
N ARG A 248 24.97 -4.19 3.19
CA ARG A 248 24.68 -2.76 3.43
C ARG A 248 23.54 -2.25 2.55
N ILE A 249 23.32 -2.90 1.40
CA ILE A 249 22.28 -2.55 0.42
C ILE A 249 21.07 -3.49 0.60
N GLY A 250 21.33 -4.79 0.66
CA GLY A 250 20.34 -5.85 0.71
C GLY A 250 19.56 -6.05 -0.60
N SER A 251 19.08 -7.27 -0.82
CA SER A 251 18.45 -7.70 -2.08
C SER A 251 17.00 -7.28 -2.29
N LYS A 252 16.30 -6.84 -1.23
CA LYS A 252 14.88 -6.47 -1.29
C LYS A 252 14.68 -5.09 -1.93
N PHE A 253 13.53 -4.90 -2.60
CA PHE A 253 13.12 -3.63 -3.24
C PHE A 253 14.07 -3.15 -4.36
N LEU A 254 14.68 -4.09 -5.08
CA LEU A 254 15.56 -3.84 -6.23
C LEU A 254 15.03 -4.48 -7.53
N ASN A 255 13.72 -4.72 -7.61
CA ASN A 255 13.09 -5.19 -8.83
C ASN A 255 12.65 -3.98 -9.65
N ALA A 256 13.29 -3.75 -10.80
CA ALA A 256 12.87 -2.72 -11.73
C ALA A 256 11.48 -3.05 -12.31
N GLY A 257 10.66 -2.03 -12.52
CA GLY A 257 9.30 -2.20 -13.02
C GLY A 257 8.69 -0.90 -13.57
N PRO A 258 7.37 -0.76 -13.70
CA PRO A 258 6.74 0.42 -14.32
C PRO A 258 6.66 1.66 -13.42
N GLY A 259 7.31 1.63 -12.25
CA GLY A 259 7.16 2.59 -11.17
C GLY A 259 6.39 2.01 -9.99
N TYR A 260 6.39 2.72 -8.86
CA TYR A 260 5.62 2.37 -7.67
C TYR A 260 4.28 3.12 -7.62
N GLY A 261 3.29 2.50 -6.98
CA GLY A 261 1.97 3.08 -6.74
C GLY A 261 1.45 2.72 -5.35
N GLY A 262 0.13 2.56 -5.24
CA GLY A 262 -0.56 2.20 -4.01
C GLY A 262 -0.82 3.39 -3.13
N SER A 263 -1.60 3.17 -2.07
CA SER A 263 -2.03 4.26 -1.20
C SER A 263 -0.96 4.83 -0.28
N CYS A 264 0.23 4.25 -0.21
CA CYS A 264 1.24 4.61 0.78
C CYS A 264 2.36 5.45 0.16
N PHE A 265 3.16 4.90 -0.75
CA PHE A 265 4.39 5.56 -1.18
C PHE A 265 4.19 6.93 -1.84
N PRO A 266 3.29 7.10 -2.84
CA PRO A 266 3.12 8.40 -3.50
C PRO A 266 2.65 9.50 -2.53
N LYS A 267 1.62 9.21 -1.71
CA LYS A 267 1.11 10.20 -0.75
C LYS A 267 2.15 10.53 0.33
N ASP A 268 2.87 9.52 0.82
CA ASP A 268 3.78 9.70 1.95
C ASP A 268 5.04 10.46 1.53
N THR A 269 5.59 10.20 0.34
CA THR A 269 6.73 10.97 -0.17
C THR A 269 6.35 12.43 -0.38
N ILE A 270 5.19 12.71 -0.97
CA ILE A 270 4.70 14.09 -1.15
C ILE A 270 4.47 14.78 0.20
N ALA A 271 3.79 14.12 1.15
CA ALA A 271 3.55 14.69 2.48
C ALA A 271 4.85 14.94 3.26
N LEU A 272 5.87 14.08 3.11
CA LEU A 272 7.21 14.32 3.66
C LEU A 272 7.87 15.55 3.03
N LEU A 273 7.78 15.72 1.70
CA LEU A 273 8.31 16.91 1.03
C LEU A 273 7.63 18.19 1.52
N LYS A 274 6.31 18.16 1.75
CA LYS A 274 5.55 19.31 2.27
C LYS A 274 5.93 19.64 3.70
N THR A 275 6.00 18.63 4.56
CA THR A 275 6.50 18.77 5.93
C THR A 275 7.91 19.36 5.94
N ALA A 276 8.80 18.86 5.10
CA ALA A 276 10.16 19.37 4.97
C ALA A 276 10.23 20.84 4.52
N GLN A 277 9.29 21.29 3.68
CA GLN A 277 9.18 22.69 3.27
C GLN A 277 8.78 23.59 4.45
N ASP A 278 7.80 23.17 5.27
CA ASP A 278 7.36 23.92 6.44
C ASP A 278 8.46 24.10 7.50
N PHE A 279 9.36 23.11 7.59
CA PHE A 279 10.50 23.11 8.53
C PHE A 279 11.82 23.57 7.87
N GLU A 280 11.79 24.11 6.65
CA GLU A 280 12.96 24.62 5.93
C GLU A 280 14.12 23.58 5.77
N ALA A 281 13.78 22.29 5.67
CA ALA A 281 14.71 21.17 5.62
C ALA A 281 14.57 20.36 4.31
N PRO A 282 14.97 20.92 3.15
CA PRO A 282 14.64 20.38 1.83
C PRO A 282 15.18 18.95 1.58
N GLN A 283 14.33 18.10 1.00
CA GLN A 283 14.61 16.67 0.76
C GLN A 283 14.88 16.38 -0.73
N ARG A 284 16.02 16.86 -1.23
CA ARG A 284 16.35 16.82 -2.68
C ARG A 284 16.32 15.42 -3.31
N ILE A 285 16.74 14.40 -2.58
CA ILE A 285 16.70 13.02 -3.07
C ILE A 285 15.24 12.58 -3.27
N VAL A 286 14.36 12.88 -2.32
CA VAL A 286 12.96 12.49 -2.39
C VAL A 286 12.22 13.28 -3.48
N GLU A 287 12.57 14.55 -3.72
CA GLU A 287 12.06 15.36 -4.84
C GLU A 287 12.34 14.68 -6.19
N ALA A 288 13.58 14.25 -6.41
CA ALA A 288 13.96 13.52 -7.62
C ALA A 288 13.22 12.18 -7.74
N VAL A 289 13.07 11.46 -6.63
CA VAL A 289 12.39 10.17 -6.57
C VAL A 289 10.92 10.27 -7.02
N VAL A 290 10.21 11.29 -6.57
CA VAL A 290 8.82 11.53 -7.00
C VAL A 290 8.76 11.88 -8.49
N ALA A 291 9.58 12.83 -8.93
CA ALA A 291 9.58 13.30 -10.32
C ALA A 291 9.91 12.19 -11.33
N VAL A 292 10.89 11.33 -11.02
CA VAL A 292 11.27 10.20 -11.87
C VAL A 292 10.13 9.17 -11.92
N ASN A 293 9.51 8.85 -10.79
CA ASN A 293 8.43 7.86 -10.75
C ASN A 293 7.21 8.29 -11.59
N ASP A 294 6.80 9.55 -11.50
CA ASP A 294 5.66 10.07 -12.28
C ASP A 294 5.93 10.05 -13.78
N ASN A 295 7.14 10.46 -14.19
CA ASN A 295 7.56 10.40 -15.58
C ASN A 295 7.67 8.96 -16.09
N ARG A 296 8.14 8.05 -15.24
CA ARG A 296 8.32 6.64 -15.56
C ARG A 296 7.01 5.96 -15.92
N LYS A 297 5.96 6.11 -15.11
CA LYS A 297 4.66 5.48 -15.38
C LYS A 297 4.12 5.84 -16.77
N ARG A 298 4.21 7.11 -17.16
CA ARG A 298 3.84 7.57 -18.52
C ARG A 298 4.81 7.09 -19.61
N ALA A 299 6.10 7.01 -19.30
CA ALA A 299 7.11 6.50 -20.22
C ALA A 299 6.87 5.03 -20.58
N MET A 300 6.32 4.23 -19.67
CA MET A 300 5.98 2.83 -19.94
C MET A 300 4.91 2.70 -21.03
N GLY A 301 3.90 3.58 -21.06
CA GLY A 301 2.95 3.64 -22.18
C GLY A 301 3.64 3.90 -23.53
N ARG A 302 4.61 4.83 -23.56
CA ARG A 302 5.42 5.08 -24.77
C ARG A 302 6.29 3.88 -25.16
N LYS A 303 6.83 3.13 -24.19
CA LYS A 303 7.58 1.90 -24.44
C LYS A 303 6.70 0.84 -25.11
N VAL A 304 5.45 0.69 -24.65
CA VAL A 304 4.46 -0.20 -25.29
C VAL A 304 4.16 0.23 -26.72
N ILE A 305 3.92 1.53 -26.96
CA ILE A 305 3.66 2.07 -28.30
C ILE A 305 4.82 1.76 -29.25
N ALA A 306 6.06 1.99 -28.79
CA ALA A 306 7.26 1.69 -29.57
C ALA A 306 7.39 0.18 -29.89
N ALA A 307 7.13 -0.69 -28.90
CA ALA A 307 7.13 -2.14 -29.08
C ALA A 307 6.06 -2.62 -30.06
N ALA A 308 4.90 -1.97 -30.10
CA ALA A 308 3.80 -2.27 -31.03
C ALA A 308 3.96 -1.64 -32.43
N GLY A 309 5.19 -1.25 -32.79
CA GLY A 309 5.54 -0.70 -34.11
C GLY A 309 5.39 0.82 -34.26
N GLY A 310 5.24 1.56 -33.15
CA GLY A 310 5.24 3.03 -33.12
C GLY A 310 3.88 3.71 -33.32
N ASP A 311 2.88 3.00 -33.82
CA ASP A 311 1.49 3.48 -33.94
C ASP A 311 0.52 2.42 -33.41
N VAL A 312 -0.35 2.84 -32.50
CA VAL A 312 -1.37 2.00 -31.85
C VAL A 312 -2.80 2.46 -32.14
N ARG A 313 -2.98 3.46 -33.02
CA ARG A 313 -4.30 4.00 -33.34
C ARG A 313 -5.22 2.90 -33.91
N GLY A 314 -6.37 2.73 -33.27
CA GLY A 314 -7.36 1.71 -33.63
C GLY A 314 -6.92 0.26 -33.32
N LYS A 315 -5.74 0.05 -32.73
CA LYS A 315 -5.26 -1.27 -32.33
C LYS A 315 -5.72 -1.60 -30.90
N ARG A 316 -6.02 -2.87 -30.67
CA ARG A 316 -6.29 -3.41 -29.33
C ARG A 316 -4.97 -3.68 -28.60
N VAL A 317 -4.86 -3.25 -27.35
CA VAL A 317 -3.74 -3.59 -26.45
C VAL A 317 -4.31 -4.33 -25.24
N ALA A 318 -3.75 -5.51 -24.95
CA ALA A 318 -4.14 -6.30 -23.79
C ALA A 318 -3.30 -5.89 -22.56
N ILE A 319 -3.96 -5.60 -21.44
CA ILE A 319 -3.34 -5.23 -20.17
C ILE A 319 -3.59 -6.34 -19.15
N LEU A 320 -2.52 -6.99 -18.71
CA LEU A 320 -2.56 -8.04 -17.69
C LEU A 320 -2.06 -7.44 -16.37
N GLY A 321 -2.99 -7.23 -15.44
CA GLY A 321 -2.75 -6.60 -14.16
C GLY A 321 -3.11 -5.11 -14.18
N LEU A 322 -3.95 -4.71 -13.24
CA LEU A 322 -4.45 -3.37 -13.05
C LEU A 322 -4.01 -2.79 -11.71
N THR A 323 -3.96 -3.60 -10.64
CA THR A 323 -3.63 -3.13 -9.29
C THR A 323 -2.15 -2.74 -9.18
N PHE A 324 -1.78 -1.93 -8.18
CA PHE A 324 -0.40 -1.44 -8.09
C PHE A 324 0.62 -2.55 -7.76
N LYS A 325 0.14 -3.66 -7.20
CA LYS A 325 0.88 -4.87 -6.80
C LYS A 325 -0.09 -6.07 -6.76
N PRO A 326 0.38 -7.32 -6.80
CA PRO A 326 -0.50 -8.47 -6.63
C PRO A 326 -1.10 -8.57 -5.22
N ASN A 327 -2.16 -9.37 -5.11
CA ASN A 327 -2.88 -9.75 -3.89
C ASN A 327 -3.62 -8.60 -3.19
N THR A 328 -4.09 -7.61 -3.94
CA THR A 328 -4.94 -6.49 -3.45
C THR A 328 -5.86 -6.05 -4.59
N ASP A 329 -7.00 -5.47 -4.26
CA ASP A 329 -7.90 -4.78 -5.20
C ASP A 329 -7.56 -3.28 -5.34
N ASP A 330 -6.54 -2.78 -4.62
CA ASP A 330 -6.22 -1.36 -4.60
C ASP A 330 -5.63 -0.85 -5.94
N MET A 331 -6.35 0.12 -6.50
CA MET A 331 -6.01 0.81 -7.74
C MET A 331 -5.37 2.18 -7.52
N ARG A 332 -5.31 2.68 -6.28
CA ARG A 332 -4.79 4.03 -5.97
C ARG A 332 -3.35 4.18 -6.46
N ASP A 333 -3.11 5.23 -7.24
CA ASP A 333 -1.83 5.55 -7.88
C ASP A 333 -1.17 4.39 -8.66
N SER A 334 -1.95 3.40 -9.11
CA SER A 334 -1.43 2.26 -9.86
C SER A 334 -0.74 2.72 -11.16
N PRO A 335 0.44 2.15 -11.51
CA PRO A 335 1.10 2.41 -12.79
C PRO A 335 0.20 2.12 -14.00
N SER A 336 -0.71 1.15 -13.91
CA SER A 336 -1.63 0.77 -14.99
C SER A 336 -2.49 1.94 -15.45
N ILE A 337 -2.90 2.83 -14.55
CA ILE A 337 -3.75 3.98 -14.86
C ILE A 337 -3.04 4.92 -15.84
N ALA A 338 -1.78 5.26 -15.54
CA ALA A 338 -1.01 6.15 -16.40
C ALA A 338 -0.61 5.48 -17.73
N ILE A 339 -0.36 4.17 -17.72
CA ILE A 339 -0.05 3.39 -18.92
C ILE A 339 -1.27 3.34 -19.85
N ILE A 340 -2.45 2.97 -19.31
CA ILE A 340 -3.71 2.89 -20.05
C ILE A 340 -4.07 4.25 -20.65
N ARG A 341 -4.00 5.33 -19.87
CA ARG A 341 -4.28 6.68 -20.36
C ARG A 341 -3.32 7.08 -21.49
N ALA A 342 -2.02 6.82 -21.35
CA ALA A 342 -1.06 7.11 -22.42
C ALA A 342 -1.33 6.32 -23.71
N LEU A 343 -1.85 5.10 -23.62
CA LEU A 343 -2.24 4.29 -24.77
C LEU A 343 -3.55 4.79 -25.41
N GLN A 344 -4.54 5.15 -24.59
CA GLN A 344 -5.80 5.75 -25.04
C GLN A 344 -5.57 7.11 -25.73
N ASP A 345 -4.70 7.95 -25.18
CA ASP A 345 -4.29 9.23 -25.78
C ASP A 345 -3.65 9.03 -27.17
N ALA A 346 -3.00 7.88 -27.39
CA ALA A 346 -2.44 7.47 -28.69
C ALA A 346 -3.47 6.79 -29.62
N GLY A 347 -4.71 6.60 -29.16
CA GLY A 347 -5.81 6.05 -29.94
C GLY A 347 -5.95 4.52 -29.89
N ALA A 348 -5.31 3.84 -28.93
CA ALA A 348 -5.49 2.40 -28.73
C ALA A 348 -6.84 2.09 -28.05
N THR A 349 -7.40 0.93 -28.35
CA THR A 349 -8.48 0.34 -27.56
C THR A 349 -7.89 -0.61 -26.52
N ILE A 350 -8.42 -0.60 -25.30
CA ILE A 350 -7.84 -1.36 -24.19
C ILE A 350 -8.76 -2.52 -23.82
N ALA A 351 -8.15 -3.71 -23.70
CA ALA A 351 -8.76 -4.84 -23.01
C ALA A 351 -7.91 -5.20 -21.80
N ALA A 352 -8.50 -5.27 -20.62
CA ALA A 352 -7.77 -5.44 -19.38
C ALA A 352 -8.33 -6.57 -18.51
N CYS A 353 -7.42 -7.31 -17.89
CA CYS A 353 -7.73 -8.38 -16.96
C CYS A 353 -6.95 -8.14 -15.66
N ASP A 354 -7.64 -8.23 -14.53
CA ASP A 354 -7.03 -8.30 -13.20
C ASP A 354 -7.87 -9.24 -12.33
N PRO A 355 -7.26 -10.16 -11.55
CA PRO A 355 -8.02 -11.12 -10.75
C PRO A 355 -8.94 -10.47 -9.71
N GLU A 356 -8.55 -9.32 -9.14
CA GLU A 356 -9.27 -8.70 -8.01
C GLU A 356 -9.56 -7.20 -8.22
N GLY A 357 -8.83 -6.53 -9.11
CA GLY A 357 -8.86 -5.08 -9.27
C GLY A 357 -9.92 -4.52 -10.21
N VAL A 358 -10.69 -5.35 -10.92
CA VAL A 358 -11.60 -4.90 -12.00
C VAL A 358 -12.67 -3.94 -11.47
N ASP A 359 -13.31 -4.25 -10.35
CA ASP A 359 -14.40 -3.43 -9.81
C ASP A 359 -13.94 -2.06 -9.34
N GLN A 360 -12.73 -1.97 -8.76
CA GLN A 360 -12.14 -0.67 -8.42
C GLN A 360 -11.67 0.08 -9.67
N ALA A 361 -11.11 -0.64 -10.65
CA ALA A 361 -10.62 -0.05 -11.88
C ALA A 361 -11.74 0.61 -12.71
N ARG A 362 -12.93 0.00 -12.75
CA ARG A 362 -14.13 0.57 -13.42
C ARG A 362 -14.53 1.95 -12.89
N LYS A 363 -14.17 2.29 -11.65
CA LYS A 363 -14.47 3.60 -11.05
C LYS A 363 -13.45 4.68 -11.44
N MET A 364 -12.30 4.28 -12.01
CA MET A 364 -11.14 5.16 -12.25
C MET A 364 -10.73 5.23 -13.73
N LEU A 365 -11.18 4.29 -14.54
CA LEU A 365 -10.84 4.12 -15.96
C LEU A 365 -12.10 4.03 -16.81
N ASP A 366 -12.16 4.90 -17.80
CA ASP A 366 -13.19 4.92 -18.83
C ASP A 366 -12.68 4.23 -20.10
N ASP A 367 -13.60 3.79 -20.98
CA ASP A 367 -13.28 3.20 -22.29
C ASP A 367 -12.29 2.02 -22.25
N VAL A 368 -12.45 1.15 -21.25
CA VAL A 368 -11.71 -0.11 -21.08
C VAL A 368 -12.66 -1.30 -21.14
N THR A 369 -12.34 -2.29 -21.96
CA THR A 369 -13.02 -3.60 -21.95
C THR A 369 -12.40 -4.47 -20.86
N PHE A 370 -13.08 -4.60 -19.73
CA PHE A 370 -12.63 -5.50 -18.66
C PHE A 370 -13.07 -6.94 -18.93
N THR A 371 -12.16 -7.91 -18.74
CA THR A 371 -12.39 -9.34 -18.96
C THR A 371 -12.01 -10.14 -17.72
N ASP A 372 -12.71 -11.25 -17.49
CA ASP A 372 -12.43 -12.16 -16.35
C ASP A 372 -11.36 -13.22 -16.68
N ASP A 373 -11.11 -13.46 -17.96
CA ASP A 373 -10.06 -14.37 -18.46
C ASP A 373 -8.94 -13.57 -19.17
N PRO A 374 -7.66 -13.71 -18.79
CA PRO A 374 -6.56 -13.06 -19.52
C PRO A 374 -6.52 -13.42 -21.01
N TRP A 375 -6.99 -14.60 -21.43
CA TRP A 375 -7.00 -14.98 -22.84
C TRP A 375 -8.00 -14.17 -23.67
N GLU A 376 -9.12 -13.74 -23.08
CA GLU A 376 -10.06 -12.84 -23.74
C GLU A 376 -9.44 -11.47 -23.97
N ALA A 377 -8.68 -10.94 -23.00
CA ALA A 377 -7.95 -9.69 -23.18
C ALA A 377 -6.95 -9.80 -24.35
N ILE A 378 -6.19 -10.89 -24.40
CA ILE A 378 -5.12 -11.17 -25.37
C ILE A 378 -5.64 -11.36 -26.80
N GLU A 379 -6.84 -11.93 -26.98
CA GLU A 379 -7.39 -12.28 -28.31
C GLU A 379 -7.37 -11.09 -29.29
N GLY A 380 -6.64 -11.25 -30.40
CA GLY A 380 -6.50 -10.26 -31.45
C GLY A 380 -5.77 -8.97 -31.05
N ALA A 381 -5.14 -8.93 -29.87
CA ALA A 381 -4.39 -7.74 -29.44
C ALA A 381 -3.09 -7.58 -30.24
N ALA A 382 -2.71 -6.34 -30.51
CA ALA A 382 -1.44 -5.99 -31.15
C ALA A 382 -0.24 -6.12 -30.20
N ALA A 383 -0.50 -6.08 -28.89
CA ALA A 383 0.50 -6.39 -27.87
C ALA A 383 -0.21 -6.86 -26.59
N ALA A 384 0.42 -7.81 -25.88
CA ALA A 384 0.11 -8.09 -24.49
C ALA A 384 1.10 -7.36 -23.58
N VAL A 385 0.59 -6.71 -22.53
CA VAL A 385 1.39 -5.94 -21.59
C VAL A 385 1.14 -6.46 -20.18
N ILE A 386 2.20 -6.90 -19.51
CA ILE A 386 2.12 -7.30 -18.10
C ILE A 386 2.51 -6.10 -17.25
N VAL A 387 1.58 -5.61 -16.44
CA VAL A 387 1.79 -4.44 -15.57
C VAL A 387 1.92 -4.85 -14.11
N THR A 388 1.24 -5.94 -13.70
CA THR A 388 1.23 -6.43 -12.32
C THR A 388 1.51 -7.92 -12.28
N GLU A 389 2.46 -8.32 -11.45
CA GLU A 389 3.09 -9.64 -11.39
C GLU A 389 2.28 -10.70 -10.61
N TRP A 390 0.97 -10.77 -10.85
CA TRP A 390 0.11 -11.83 -10.30
C TRP A 390 0.65 -13.22 -10.64
N ASP A 391 0.58 -14.15 -9.69
CA ASP A 391 1.11 -15.50 -9.87
C ASP A 391 0.45 -16.23 -11.06
N ALA A 392 -0.85 -16.00 -11.27
CA ALA A 392 -1.60 -16.51 -12.41
C ALA A 392 -0.99 -16.09 -13.77
N TYR A 393 -0.33 -14.94 -13.84
CA TYR A 393 0.31 -14.44 -15.06
C TYR A 393 1.73 -14.94 -15.26
N ARG A 394 2.37 -15.58 -14.27
CA ARG A 394 3.74 -16.08 -14.36
C ARG A 394 3.87 -17.42 -15.09
N ALA A 395 2.77 -18.13 -15.24
CA ALA A 395 2.72 -19.48 -15.81
C ALA A 395 1.82 -19.57 -17.05
N LEU A 396 1.53 -18.44 -17.72
CA LEU A 396 0.74 -18.47 -18.95
C LEU A 396 1.51 -19.20 -20.06
N ASP A 397 0.77 -19.94 -20.90
CA ASP A 397 1.34 -20.61 -22.05
C ASP A 397 1.72 -19.57 -23.13
N LEU A 398 3.02 -19.30 -23.25
CA LEU A 398 3.55 -18.31 -24.19
C LEU A 398 3.32 -18.68 -25.67
N ARG A 399 3.21 -19.98 -26.00
CA ARG A 399 2.88 -20.41 -27.37
C ARG A 399 1.43 -20.12 -27.68
N ARG A 400 0.53 -20.42 -26.74
CA ARG A 400 -0.88 -20.03 -26.85
C ARG A 400 -1.02 -18.51 -26.96
N MET A 401 -0.24 -17.73 -26.20
CA MET A 401 -0.24 -16.27 -26.32
C MET A 401 0.16 -15.82 -27.73
N ARG A 402 1.23 -16.39 -28.29
CA ARG A 402 1.68 -16.11 -29.65
C ARG A 402 0.59 -16.41 -30.70
N GLU A 403 -0.19 -17.48 -30.53
CA GLU A 403 -1.26 -17.85 -31.45
C GLU A 403 -2.48 -16.93 -31.39
N ARG A 404 -2.72 -16.30 -30.23
CA ARG A 404 -3.91 -15.48 -29.94
C ARG A 404 -3.72 -14.00 -30.27
N LEU A 405 -2.47 -13.53 -30.24
CA LEU A 405 -2.14 -12.14 -30.56
C LEU A 405 -2.19 -11.88 -32.07
N ALA A 406 -2.66 -10.70 -32.46
CA ALA A 406 -2.58 -10.24 -33.86
C ALA A 406 -1.13 -9.95 -34.27
N GLN A 407 -0.29 -9.51 -33.32
CA GLN A 407 1.15 -9.40 -33.49
C GLN A 407 1.81 -10.04 -32.27
N PRO A 408 2.86 -10.85 -32.42
CA PRO A 408 3.41 -11.65 -31.32
C PRO A 408 4.25 -10.81 -30.34
N VAL A 409 3.80 -9.61 -29.95
CA VAL A 409 4.51 -8.67 -29.09
C VAL A 409 4.08 -8.88 -27.64
N LEU A 410 5.06 -9.18 -26.78
CA LEU A 410 4.89 -9.22 -25.33
C LEU A 410 5.75 -8.15 -24.68
N VAL A 411 5.12 -7.25 -23.92
CA VAL A 411 5.80 -6.23 -23.11
C VAL A 411 5.64 -6.60 -21.63
N ASP A 412 6.70 -7.14 -21.04
CA ASP A 412 6.74 -7.49 -19.61
C ASP A 412 7.37 -6.35 -18.81
N LEU A 413 6.53 -5.57 -18.13
CA LEU A 413 7.00 -4.46 -17.30
C LEU A 413 7.42 -4.91 -15.90
N ARG A 414 7.36 -6.20 -15.57
CA ARG A 414 7.72 -6.75 -14.26
C ARG A 414 8.83 -7.80 -14.32
N ASN A 415 9.36 -8.08 -15.51
CA ASN A 415 10.45 -9.02 -15.75
C ASN A 415 10.16 -10.43 -15.18
N ILE A 416 8.90 -10.89 -15.26
CA ILE A 416 8.49 -12.21 -14.77
C ILE A 416 8.92 -13.34 -15.71
N TYR A 417 9.08 -13.06 -17.01
CA TYR A 417 9.54 -14.04 -17.99
C TYR A 417 11.04 -13.92 -18.31
N ASP A 418 11.64 -15.08 -18.60
CA ASP A 418 12.96 -15.13 -19.20
C ASP A 418 12.89 -14.85 -20.71
N ARG A 419 13.83 -14.04 -21.22
CA ARG A 419 13.89 -13.61 -22.62
C ARG A 419 13.97 -14.81 -23.57
N GLY A 420 14.86 -15.77 -23.29
CA GLY A 420 15.06 -16.91 -24.17
C GLY A 420 13.82 -17.80 -24.23
N THR A 421 13.07 -17.89 -23.14
CA THR A 421 11.82 -18.67 -23.08
C THR A 421 10.72 -18.01 -23.92
N ALA A 422 10.55 -16.69 -23.81
CA ALA A 422 9.56 -15.94 -24.59
C ALA A 422 9.88 -15.94 -26.10
N GLU A 423 11.14 -15.72 -26.45
CA GLU A 423 11.58 -15.71 -27.85
C GLU A 423 11.50 -17.12 -28.47
N ALA A 424 11.81 -18.18 -27.72
CA ALA A 424 11.62 -19.57 -28.18
C ALA A 424 10.15 -19.96 -28.39
N ALA A 425 9.21 -19.26 -27.74
CA ALA A 425 7.77 -19.40 -27.99
C ALA A 425 7.31 -18.60 -29.23
N GLY A 426 8.20 -17.84 -29.86
CA GLY A 426 7.93 -17.04 -31.06
C GLY A 426 7.39 -15.63 -30.77
N LEU A 427 7.60 -15.12 -29.56
CA LEU A 427 7.22 -13.75 -29.18
C LEU A 427 8.38 -12.77 -29.40
N VAL A 428 8.05 -11.55 -29.85
CA VAL A 428 8.92 -10.37 -29.75
C VAL A 428 8.80 -9.84 -28.32
N TYR A 429 9.85 -10.07 -27.53
CA TYR A 429 9.84 -9.83 -26.09
C TYR A 429 10.53 -8.51 -25.72
N HIS A 430 9.79 -7.63 -25.05
CA HIS A 430 10.30 -6.40 -24.48
C HIS A 430 10.18 -6.44 -22.95
N ALA A 431 11.31 -6.23 -22.28
CA ALA A 431 11.41 -6.22 -20.83
C ALA A 431 11.92 -4.86 -20.32
N ILE A 432 12.05 -4.69 -19.01
CA ILE A 432 12.61 -3.50 -18.38
C ILE A 432 14.08 -3.73 -18.07
N GLY A 433 14.96 -2.94 -18.69
CA GLY A 433 16.40 -2.98 -18.42
C GLY A 433 17.14 -4.16 -19.02
N ARG A 434 16.61 -4.78 -20.08
CA ARG A 434 17.11 -6.04 -20.68
C ARG A 434 16.66 -6.24 -22.12
#